data_AF-A0A5B9E8J3-F1
#
_entry.id   AF-A0A5B9E8J3-F1
#
_cell.length_a   1.000
_cell.length_b   1.000
_cell.length_c   1.000
_cell.angle_alpha   90.00
_cell.angle_beta   90.00
_cell.angle_gamma   90.00
#
_symmetry.space_group_name_H-M   'P 1'
#
loop_
_entity.id
_entity.type
_entity.pdbx_description
1 polymer ?
#
loop_
_entity_poly.entity_id
_entity_poly.type
_entity_poly.pdbx_seq_one_letter_code
_entity_poly.pdbx_strand_id
1 'polypeptide(L)'
;MRGLRLPLAVVAATVAALLCSARGAQAQQLPEGPTRDLVTSTCSRCHEFDRVLSQHQDKDGWSAIVNKMVGLGLQASDDDIKKIVDYLATNLPAEKVEKLNINKMTAVQFETTLGIPRPLSRAIIEYRDKNGDFKTLDDLKKVPGVDPAKVEAKKDRLTV
;
A
#
# COMPACT_ATOMS: atom_id res chain seq x y z
N MET A 1 14.22 43.00 -76.28
CA MET A 1 15.54 42.46 -75.90
C MET A 1 15.81 42.82 -74.44
N ARG A 2 16.23 41.83 -73.63
CA ARG A 2 16.69 41.93 -72.21
C ARG A 2 15.58 42.31 -71.20
N GLY A 3 15.29 41.58 -70.14
CA GLY A 3 15.81 40.37 -69.52
C GLY A 3 15.15 40.31 -68.14
N LEU A 4 14.24 39.37 -67.91
CA LEU A 4 13.49 39.26 -66.66
C LEU A 4 14.41 38.67 -65.58
N ARG A 5 14.82 39.49 -64.60
CA ARG A 5 15.54 39.05 -63.41
C ARG A 5 14.53 38.81 -62.29
N LEU A 6 14.34 37.54 -61.91
CA LEU A 6 13.81 37.20 -60.58
C LEU A 6 14.86 37.59 -59.53
N PRO A 7 14.42 38.03 -58.34
CA PRO A 7 14.96 37.35 -57.17
C PRO A 7 13.91 37.03 -56.09
N LEU A 8 14.02 35.77 -55.65
CA LEU A 8 14.02 35.34 -54.25
C LEU A 8 12.81 35.68 -53.38
N ALA A 9 11.86 34.75 -53.38
CA ALA A 9 11.15 34.40 -52.17
C ALA A 9 12.15 33.81 -51.16
N VAL A 10 12.29 34.42 -49.98
CA VAL A 10 12.87 33.75 -48.81
C VAL A 10 11.83 33.76 -47.70
N VAL A 11 11.32 32.56 -47.50
CA VAL A 11 10.41 32.06 -46.48
C VAL A 11 10.74 32.63 -45.09
N ALA A 12 9.78 33.35 -44.50
CA ALA A 12 9.81 33.66 -43.08
C ALA A 12 9.55 32.36 -42.30
N ALA A 13 10.61 31.82 -41.69
CA ALA A 13 10.53 30.64 -40.84
C ALA A 13 9.76 30.98 -39.54
N THR A 14 8.52 30.52 -39.45
CA THR A 14 7.78 30.45 -38.19
C THR A 14 8.42 29.40 -37.30
N VAL A 15 9.17 29.83 -36.28
CA VAL A 15 9.60 28.95 -35.19
C VAL A 15 8.36 28.67 -34.34
N ALA A 16 7.62 27.62 -34.69
CA ALA A 16 6.62 27.03 -33.82
C ALA A 16 7.37 26.42 -32.63
N ALA A 17 7.39 27.14 -31.51
CA ALA A 17 7.86 26.61 -30.25
C ALA A 17 6.98 25.42 -29.86
N LEU A 18 7.45 24.20 -30.15
CA LEU A 18 6.95 22.98 -29.52
C LEU A 18 7.23 23.11 -28.02
N LEU A 19 6.21 23.55 -27.28
CA LEU A 19 6.09 23.33 -25.85
C LEU A 19 5.94 21.81 -25.65
N CYS A 20 7.07 21.11 -25.63
CA CYS A 20 7.16 19.79 -25.02
C CYS A 20 6.72 19.95 -23.56
N SER A 21 5.45 19.66 -23.28
CA SER A 21 5.03 19.33 -21.93
C SER A 21 5.68 18.01 -21.58
N ALA A 22 6.94 18.05 -21.17
CA ALA A 22 7.58 16.97 -20.44
C ALA A 22 6.92 16.93 -19.06
N ARG A 23 5.68 16.42 -19.01
CA ARG A 23 5.14 15.82 -17.81
C ARG A 23 5.83 14.46 -17.69
N GLY A 24 7.14 14.52 -17.41
CA GLY A 24 7.93 13.36 -17.10
C GLY A 24 7.22 12.61 -15.98
N ALA A 25 7.10 11.30 -16.13
CA ALA A 25 6.63 10.43 -15.08
C ALA A 25 7.41 10.76 -13.80
N GLN A 26 6.79 11.47 -12.86
CA GLN A 26 7.27 11.49 -11.49
C GLN A 26 6.96 10.09 -10.95
N ALA A 27 7.89 9.16 -11.16
CA ALA A 27 7.94 7.94 -10.38
C ALA A 27 7.93 8.36 -8.90
N GLN A 28 7.08 7.72 -8.09
CA GLN A 28 6.84 8.03 -6.69
C GLN A 28 8.14 8.32 -5.92
N GLN A 29 8.44 9.60 -5.72
CA GLN A 29 9.52 10.02 -4.84
C GLN A 29 8.93 10.34 -3.47
N LEU A 30 9.65 9.95 -2.42
CA LEU A 30 9.26 10.25 -1.04
C LEU A 30 9.16 11.78 -0.83
N PRO A 31 8.23 12.27 0.01
CA PRO A 31 8.07 13.70 0.28
C PRO A 31 9.36 14.39 0.75
N GLU A 32 9.67 15.58 0.25
CA GLU A 32 10.94 16.25 0.54
C GLU A 32 11.12 16.59 2.03
N GLY A 33 12.38 16.56 2.51
CA GLY A 33 12.74 16.98 3.86
C GLY A 33 13.99 16.29 4.40
N PRO A 34 14.56 16.74 5.52
CA PRO A 34 15.82 16.22 6.06
C PRO A 34 15.81 14.70 6.32
N THR A 35 14.66 14.17 6.77
CA THR A 35 14.51 12.72 6.98
C THR A 35 14.43 11.94 5.67
N ARG A 36 13.93 12.54 4.57
CA ARG A 36 13.97 11.92 3.25
C ARG A 36 15.40 11.67 2.79
N ASP A 37 16.28 12.63 3.01
CA ASP A 37 17.70 12.52 2.65
C ASP A 37 18.42 11.48 3.51
N LEU A 38 18.11 11.46 4.81
CA LEU A 38 18.56 10.41 5.73
C LEU A 38 18.12 9.01 5.24
N VAL A 39 16.84 8.83 4.91
CA VAL A 39 16.30 7.56 4.39
C VAL A 39 17.00 7.17 3.07
N THR A 40 17.09 8.10 2.13
CA THR A 40 17.68 7.85 0.80
C THR A 40 19.15 7.44 0.91
N SER A 41 19.95 8.20 1.66
CA SER A 41 21.38 7.95 1.86
C SER A 41 21.65 6.68 2.67
N THR A 42 20.76 6.32 3.61
CA THR A 42 20.91 5.13 4.45
C THR A 42 20.53 3.86 3.69
N CYS A 43 19.39 3.86 2.99
CA CYS A 43 18.82 2.67 2.36
C CYS A 43 19.45 2.32 0.99
N SER A 44 20.07 3.29 0.31
CA SER A 44 20.71 3.07 -0.99
C SER A 44 22.16 2.56 -0.89
N ARG A 45 22.63 2.24 0.31
CA ARG A 45 24.03 1.80 0.54
C ARG A 45 24.33 0.40 0.04
N CYS A 46 23.32 -0.47 -0.06
CA CYS A 46 23.53 -1.90 -0.33
C CYS A 46 22.64 -2.45 -1.45
N HIS A 47 21.48 -1.86 -1.74
CA HIS A 47 20.57 -2.28 -2.81
C HIS A 47 19.78 -1.08 -3.34
N GLU A 48 19.12 -1.25 -4.49
CA GLU A 48 18.31 -0.20 -5.12
C GLU A 48 17.22 0.33 -4.18
N PHE A 49 17.00 1.66 -4.24
CA PHE A 49 16.05 2.36 -3.38
C PHE A 49 14.59 2.01 -3.70
N ASP A 50 14.29 1.59 -4.93
CA ASP A 50 12.95 1.20 -5.38
C ASP A 50 12.33 0.08 -4.55
N ARG A 51 13.17 -0.74 -3.89
CA ARG A 51 12.70 -1.76 -2.94
C ARG A 51 11.98 -1.14 -1.76
N VAL A 52 12.43 0.03 -1.28
CA VAL A 52 11.79 0.78 -0.19
C VAL A 52 10.47 1.36 -0.67
N LEU A 53 10.46 1.99 -1.84
CA LEU A 53 9.26 2.60 -2.43
C LEU A 53 8.14 1.57 -2.71
N SER A 54 8.52 0.31 -2.92
CA SER A 54 7.57 -0.79 -3.14
C SER A 54 7.01 -1.40 -1.85
N GLN A 55 7.45 -0.95 -0.67
CA GLN A 55 6.91 -1.40 0.60
C GLN A 55 5.86 -0.43 1.14
N HIS A 56 4.84 -0.98 1.77
CA HIS A 56 3.77 -0.26 2.46
C HIS A 56 3.52 -0.95 3.79
N GLN A 57 4.04 -0.37 4.87
CA GLN A 57 4.03 -1.00 6.20
C GLN A 57 3.57 0.00 7.26
N ASP A 58 3.03 -0.54 8.36
CA ASP A 58 2.84 0.25 9.55
C ASP A 58 4.18 0.42 10.28
N LYS A 59 4.14 1.11 11.42
CA LYS A 59 5.34 1.43 12.19
C LYS A 59 6.10 0.18 12.64
N ASP A 60 5.38 -0.84 13.07
CA ASP A 60 5.96 -2.08 13.57
C ASP A 60 6.58 -2.89 12.43
N GLY A 61 5.89 -2.97 11.28
CA GLY A 61 6.40 -3.59 10.06
C GLY A 61 7.67 -2.89 9.55
N TRP A 62 7.69 -1.56 9.51
CA TRP A 62 8.88 -0.81 9.14
C TRP A 62 10.05 -1.01 10.11
N SER A 63 9.78 -0.99 11.41
CA SER A 63 10.79 -1.30 12.44
C SER A 63 11.39 -2.68 12.25
N ALA A 64 10.56 -3.71 12.01
CA ALA A 64 11.02 -5.06 11.77
C ALA A 64 11.90 -5.18 10.52
N ILE A 65 11.52 -4.50 9.43
CA ILE A 65 12.31 -4.46 8.19
C ILE A 65 13.67 -3.81 8.43
N VAL A 66 13.71 -2.61 9.02
CA VAL A 66 14.97 -1.88 9.26
C VAL A 66 15.87 -2.66 10.22
N ASN A 67 15.34 -3.23 11.29
CA ASN A 67 16.10 -4.04 12.24
C ASN A 67 16.67 -5.31 11.59
N LYS A 68 15.93 -5.92 10.65
CA LYS A 68 16.47 -7.02 9.84
C LYS A 68 17.67 -6.54 9.02
N MET A 69 17.63 -5.34 8.45
CA MET A 69 18.77 -4.78 7.71
C MET A 69 19.95 -4.46 8.62
N VAL A 70 19.71 -4.00 9.86
CA VAL A 70 20.78 -3.83 10.87
C VAL A 70 21.48 -5.16 11.13
N GLY A 71 20.72 -6.25 11.32
CA GLY A 71 21.28 -7.60 11.45
C GLY A 71 22.05 -8.09 10.22
N LEU A 72 21.79 -7.51 9.04
CA LEU A 72 22.49 -7.79 7.78
C LEU A 72 23.65 -6.79 7.50
N GLY A 73 23.96 -5.90 8.44
CA GLY A 73 25.11 -4.99 8.35
C GLY A 73 24.77 -3.54 8.01
N LEU A 74 23.50 -3.13 8.03
CA LEU A 74 23.15 -1.71 8.02
C LEU A 74 23.71 -1.03 9.27
N GLN A 75 24.49 0.03 9.07
CA GLN A 75 25.04 0.84 10.16
C GLN A 75 24.34 2.19 10.17
N ALA A 76 23.55 2.43 11.22
CA ALA A 76 22.86 3.68 11.53
C ALA A 76 22.71 3.78 13.06
N SER A 77 22.57 5.00 13.60
CA SER A 77 22.29 5.19 15.03
C SER A 77 20.84 4.81 15.36
N ASP A 78 20.56 4.48 16.62
CA ASP A 78 19.19 4.19 17.08
C ASP A 78 18.24 5.38 16.85
N ASP A 79 18.73 6.60 17.03
CA ASP A 79 17.98 7.83 16.76
C ASP A 79 17.64 7.99 15.27
N ASP A 80 18.57 7.64 14.38
CA ASP A 80 18.33 7.70 12.94
C ASP A 80 17.39 6.59 12.48
N ILE A 81 17.52 5.37 13.04
CA ILE A 81 16.58 4.28 12.81
C ILE A 81 15.17 4.71 13.21
N LYS A 82 15.02 5.35 14.38
CA LYS A 82 13.73 5.87 14.83
C LYS A 82 13.15 6.90 13.85
N LYS A 83 13.94 7.88 13.40
CA LYS A 83 13.50 8.88 12.42
C LYS A 83 13.10 8.25 11.09
N ILE A 84 13.88 7.29 10.60
CA ILE A 84 13.62 6.55 9.37
C ILE A 84 12.28 5.80 9.47
N VAL A 85 12.07 5.04 10.56
CA VAL A 85 10.83 4.27 10.77
C VAL A 85 9.61 5.20 10.88
N ASP A 86 9.71 6.28 11.66
CA ASP A 86 8.61 7.25 11.81
C ASP A 86 8.26 7.90 10.46
N TYR A 87 9.26 8.23 9.64
CA TYR A 87 9.06 8.81 8.33
C TYR A 87 8.49 7.82 7.31
N LEU A 88 9.00 6.59 7.26
CA LEU A 88 8.51 5.55 6.35
C LEU A 88 7.07 5.16 6.67
N ALA A 89 6.72 4.99 7.95
CA ALA A 89 5.35 4.69 8.35
C ALA A 89 4.36 5.82 8.01
N THR A 90 4.83 7.07 7.97
CA THR A 90 4.02 8.23 7.60
C THR A 90 3.80 8.33 6.08
N ASN A 91 4.85 8.10 5.30
CA ASN A 91 4.85 8.38 3.86
C ASN A 91 4.61 7.15 2.98
N LEU A 92 4.85 5.96 3.53
CA LEU A 92 4.58 4.64 2.94
C LEU A 92 3.81 3.77 3.95
N PRO A 93 2.62 4.22 4.39
CA PRO A 93 1.84 3.49 5.38
C PRO A 93 1.37 2.15 4.82
N ALA A 94 1.10 1.20 5.72
CA ALA A 94 0.38 -0.02 5.38
C ALA A 94 -0.93 0.34 4.68
N GLU A 95 -1.27 -0.44 3.66
CA GLU A 95 -2.55 -0.32 3.00
C GLU A 95 -3.66 -0.58 4.02
N LYS A 96 -4.68 0.30 4.04
CA LYS A 96 -5.86 0.06 4.87
C LYS A 96 -6.57 -1.18 4.36
N VAL A 97 -6.53 -2.25 5.16
CA VAL A 97 -7.35 -3.43 4.90
C VAL A 97 -8.77 -3.10 5.31
N GLU A 98 -9.64 -2.88 4.33
CA GLU A 98 -11.07 -2.72 4.56
C GLU A 98 -11.63 -3.97 5.25
N LYS A 99 -12.27 -3.77 6.40
CA LYS A 99 -12.81 -4.87 7.21
C LYS A 99 -14.08 -5.41 6.58
N LEU A 100 -14.24 -6.72 6.58
CA LEU A 100 -15.45 -7.38 6.08
C LEU A 100 -16.53 -7.41 7.16
N ASN A 101 -17.72 -6.95 6.82
CA ASN A 101 -18.86 -6.97 7.72
C ASN A 101 -19.46 -8.38 7.80
N ILE A 102 -19.42 -9.00 8.98
CA ILE A 102 -19.86 -10.39 9.20
C ILE A 102 -21.37 -10.59 9.00
N ASN A 103 -22.17 -9.53 9.07
CA ASN A 103 -23.61 -9.57 8.78
C ASN A 103 -23.92 -9.48 7.27
N LYS A 104 -22.92 -9.13 6.43
CA LYS A 104 -23.05 -9.05 4.96
C LYS A 104 -22.19 -10.06 4.20
N MET A 105 -21.28 -10.76 4.88
CA MET A 105 -20.42 -11.76 4.26
C MET A 105 -21.22 -12.92 3.65
N THR A 106 -20.76 -13.38 2.49
CA THR A 106 -21.17 -14.62 1.82
C THR A 106 -20.46 -15.84 2.43
N ALA A 107 -20.94 -17.04 2.11
CA ALA A 107 -20.30 -18.27 2.59
C ALA A 107 -18.85 -18.40 2.10
N VAL A 108 -18.56 -17.97 0.87
CA VAL A 108 -17.20 -17.98 0.31
C VAL A 108 -16.30 -17.01 1.09
N GLN A 109 -16.80 -15.81 1.41
CA GLN A 109 -16.03 -14.85 2.20
C GLN A 109 -15.73 -15.36 3.61
N PHE A 110 -16.66 -16.06 4.26
CA PHE A 110 -16.41 -16.71 5.54
C PHE A 110 -15.36 -17.81 5.43
N GLU A 111 -15.48 -18.68 4.43
CA GLU A 111 -14.54 -19.75 4.16
C GLU A 111 -13.12 -19.22 3.95
N THR A 112 -12.94 -18.23 3.06
CA THR A 112 -11.61 -17.69 2.74
C THR A 112 -11.05 -16.81 3.85
N THR A 113 -11.89 -16.10 4.61
CA THR A 113 -11.42 -15.15 5.64
C THR A 113 -11.08 -15.86 6.94
N LEU A 114 -11.95 -16.76 7.40
CA LEU A 114 -11.78 -17.49 8.66
C LEU A 114 -11.08 -18.85 8.47
N GLY A 115 -10.92 -19.33 7.23
CA GLY A 115 -10.35 -20.65 6.97
C GLY A 115 -11.23 -21.78 7.50
N ILE A 116 -12.56 -21.64 7.36
CA ILE A 116 -13.54 -22.61 7.85
C ILE A 116 -14.26 -23.33 6.70
N PRO A 117 -14.71 -24.59 6.88
CA PRO A 117 -15.39 -25.31 5.82
C PRO A 117 -16.69 -24.63 5.36
N ARG A 118 -17.02 -24.76 4.07
CA ARG A 118 -18.24 -24.21 3.48
C ARG A 118 -19.55 -24.59 4.21
N PRO A 119 -19.75 -25.83 4.73
CA PRO A 119 -20.92 -26.15 5.54
C PRO A 119 -21.02 -25.30 6.82
N LEU A 120 -19.90 -25.06 7.51
CA LEU A 120 -19.86 -24.22 8.70
C LEU A 120 -20.13 -22.75 8.36
N SER A 121 -19.57 -22.26 7.24
CA SER A 121 -19.86 -20.92 6.72
C SER A 121 -21.36 -20.71 6.44
N ARG A 122 -22.04 -21.72 5.89
CA ARG A 122 -23.49 -21.69 5.70
C ARG A 122 -24.24 -21.69 7.03
N ALA A 123 -23.80 -22.48 8.01
CA ALA A 123 -24.41 -22.49 9.34
C ALA A 123 -24.34 -21.12 10.04
N ILE A 124 -23.27 -20.34 9.83
CA ILE A 124 -23.16 -18.95 10.33
C ILE A 124 -24.24 -18.06 9.71
N ILE A 125 -24.45 -18.17 8.40
CA ILE A 125 -25.48 -17.39 7.68
C ILE A 125 -26.87 -17.78 8.16
N GLU A 126 -27.15 -19.08 8.23
CA GLU A 126 -28.43 -19.59 8.75
C GLU A 126 -28.67 -19.16 10.21
N TYR A 127 -27.62 -19.07 11.02
CA TYR A 127 -27.72 -18.57 12.38
C TYR A 127 -28.10 -17.09 12.42
N ARG A 128 -27.43 -16.19 11.69
CA ARG A 128 -27.79 -14.76 11.69
C ARG A 128 -29.17 -14.51 11.06
N ASP A 129 -29.56 -15.29 10.05
CA ASP A 129 -30.87 -15.15 9.42
C ASP A 129 -32.01 -15.51 10.39
N LYS A 130 -31.78 -16.49 11.28
CA LYS A 130 -32.76 -16.93 12.28
C LYS A 130 -32.75 -16.10 13.57
N ASN A 131 -31.57 -15.67 14.01
CA ASN A 131 -31.37 -15.02 15.31
C ASN A 131 -31.19 -13.50 15.21
N GLY A 132 -31.11 -12.96 13.99
CA GLY A 132 -30.78 -11.57 13.70
C GLY A 132 -29.27 -11.33 13.59
N ASP A 133 -28.92 -10.11 13.15
CA ASP A 133 -27.53 -9.68 12.99
C ASP A 133 -26.72 -9.81 14.28
N PHE A 134 -25.49 -10.33 14.14
CA PHE A 134 -24.47 -10.34 15.18
C PHE A 134 -24.16 -8.91 15.63
N LYS A 135 -24.03 -8.69 16.94
CA LYS A 135 -23.75 -7.38 17.54
C LYS A 135 -22.27 -7.20 17.86
N THR A 136 -21.57 -8.31 18.04
CA THR A 136 -20.14 -8.37 18.31
C THR A 136 -19.50 -9.50 17.49
N LEU A 137 -18.19 -9.42 17.24
CA LEU A 137 -17.46 -10.53 16.59
C LEU A 137 -17.54 -11.82 17.43
N ASP A 138 -17.62 -11.69 18.75
CA ASP A 138 -17.76 -12.81 19.68
C ASP A 138 -19.05 -13.59 19.49
N ASP A 139 -20.09 -12.97 18.92
CA ASP A 139 -21.35 -13.66 18.67
C ASP A 139 -21.20 -14.79 17.63
N LEU A 140 -20.17 -14.76 16.78
CA LEU A 140 -19.84 -15.89 15.90
C LEU A 140 -19.56 -17.18 16.68
N LYS A 141 -19.07 -17.08 17.93
CA LYS A 141 -18.78 -18.22 18.80
C LYS A 141 -20.06 -18.92 19.29
N LYS A 142 -21.23 -18.30 19.12
CA LYS A 142 -22.54 -18.91 19.44
C LYS A 142 -22.99 -19.91 18.38
N VAL A 143 -22.38 -19.90 17.19
CA VAL A 143 -22.66 -20.84 16.11
C VAL A 143 -21.93 -22.16 16.41
N PRO A 144 -22.65 -23.29 16.54
CA PRO A 144 -22.01 -24.58 16.82
C PRO A 144 -20.95 -24.95 15.78
N GLY A 145 -19.77 -25.32 16.25
CA GLY A 145 -18.63 -25.72 15.41
C GLY A 145 -17.71 -24.57 14.98
N VAL A 146 -18.02 -23.31 15.30
CA VAL A 146 -17.09 -22.20 15.12
C VAL A 146 -15.98 -22.28 16.15
N ASP A 147 -14.74 -22.36 15.68
CA ASP A 147 -13.54 -22.30 16.50
C ASP A 147 -13.24 -20.84 16.89
N PRO A 148 -13.29 -20.48 18.20
CA PRO A 148 -12.99 -19.14 18.68
C PRO A 148 -11.61 -18.63 18.23
N ALA A 149 -10.60 -19.51 18.14
CA ALA A 149 -9.25 -19.12 17.76
C ALA A 149 -9.18 -18.58 16.33
N LYS A 150 -10.01 -19.11 15.42
CA LYS A 150 -10.09 -18.63 14.03
C LYS A 150 -10.71 -17.25 13.92
N VAL A 151 -11.70 -16.95 14.76
CA VAL A 151 -12.33 -15.61 14.83
C VAL A 151 -11.32 -14.60 15.39
N GLU A 152 -10.66 -14.91 16.50
CA GLU A 152 -9.67 -14.02 17.12
C GLU A 152 -8.50 -13.72 16.18
N ALA A 153 -7.96 -14.73 15.51
CA ALA A 153 -6.84 -14.59 14.57
C ALA A 153 -7.15 -13.70 13.35
N LYS A 154 -8.43 -13.36 13.14
CA LYS A 154 -8.91 -12.58 11.98
C LYS A 154 -9.71 -11.35 12.37
N LYS A 155 -9.81 -11.00 13.66
CA LYS A 155 -10.62 -9.87 14.14
C LYS A 155 -10.26 -8.53 13.51
N ASP A 156 -8.99 -8.33 13.15
CA ASP A 156 -8.53 -7.10 12.48
C ASP A 156 -9.03 -6.99 11.04
N ARG A 157 -9.55 -8.08 10.46
CA ARG A 157 -10.14 -8.13 9.12
C ARG A 157 -11.67 -8.10 9.13
N LEU A 158 -12.30 -8.04 10.31
CA LEU A 158 -13.73 -8.22 10.48
C LEU A 158 -14.39 -7.05 11.22
N THR A 159 -15.64 -6.78 10.88
CA THR A 159 -16.52 -5.82 11.56
C THR A 159 -17.95 -6.35 11.64
N VAL A 160 -18.83 -5.70 12.41
CA VAL A 160 -20.25 -6.05 12.56
C VAL A 160 -21.15 -5.06 11.82
#